data_AF-A0AAD5DR12-F1
#
_entry.id   AF-A0AAD5DR12-F1
#
_cell.length_a   1.000
_cell.length_b   1.000
_cell.length_c   1.000
_cell.angle_alpha   90.00
_cell.angle_beta   90.00
_cell.angle_gamma   90.00
#
_symmetry.space_group_name_H-M   'P 1'
#
loop_
_entity.id
_entity.type
_entity.pdbx_description
1 polymer ?
#
loop_
_entity_poly.entity_id
_entity_poly.type
_entity_poly.pdbx_seq_one_letter_code
_entity_poly.pdbx_strand_id
1 'polypeptide(L)'
;MSTAAAAAGDGGAAQAVEAGPAAAAGGHPGVGAAANGDGGQQGQHYNEVADNYEAAFFYSSVEYRDWVLGHLLRHFGLPDEGAEIVDLGGGTGNFTQALAEAARCRRRVLCVDAFAEMLQKALAHDRVEPMLMDAVAFAALPPSEMRYSHVLLKELVHHIPAADVPAMYAGLAAQLAPGGVAVTITRPQEVDYPLFERAREIWKEHQPHHSVFVSAMEAGGLEVEVHAHDYHAELPKSTWLAMMRARFWSTFSHCTPEELEQGIAEVEAQYAGQDTVHFTDRLLFLVARKPADGAAVGADNRGAAAASADNSCAAAAAGATVAASAAAAARQQGAQPPRQAGQQQQQQQQAVLTPAQRQQYSEQGFTGPVTILSPEEAAELRQQFERYEARLGGKITGDWRFKSHLLLPAVWDLVHHPAILAAVSDALGGCRNLLCWSTDIFKKEPGDGGFTGWHQDSTYVGLDPPDVVTVWLALTPANTANGALHFLPGSHRRQLPHVDTFASGNLLLKGQTIPELRGEEGVCTPLQPGQATLHHIMLAHRSGPAAPDSQTRLGLAIRYMAAHVQQSLDPRDSVTVVAGRDTFGHYRHEAGPAAEMDAAALEQHRSAVQMVYPDGFERSGGQ
;
A
#
# COMPACT_ATOMS: atom_id res chain seq x y z
N MET A 1 -28.32 -44.50 58.80
CA MET A 1 -29.43 -43.65 59.26
C MET A 1 -29.23 -42.28 58.63
N SER A 2 -30.12 -41.68 57.84
CA SER A 2 -31.42 -42.03 57.29
C SER A 2 -31.72 -40.94 56.24
N THR A 3 -32.21 -41.35 55.05
CA THR A 3 -33.21 -40.67 54.17
C THR A 3 -32.94 -39.24 53.65
N ALA A 4 -32.79 -38.97 52.35
CA ALA A 4 -33.69 -39.14 51.17
C ALA A 4 -34.85 -38.13 51.10
N ALA A 5 -34.94 -37.39 49.98
CA ALA A 5 -36.19 -37.13 49.23
C ALA A 5 -35.90 -36.46 47.87
N ALA A 6 -36.43 -37.08 46.82
CA ALA A 6 -36.53 -36.59 45.45
C ALA A 6 -37.88 -35.90 45.20
N ALA A 7 -37.99 -35.07 44.17
CA ALA A 7 -39.21 -34.90 43.38
C ALA A 7 -38.89 -34.27 42.01
N ALA A 8 -39.39 -34.91 40.95
CA ALA A 8 -39.43 -34.47 39.56
C ALA A 8 -40.79 -33.80 39.26
N GLY A 9 -40.89 -33.08 38.12
CA GLY A 9 -42.17 -32.89 37.42
C GLY A 9 -42.34 -31.60 36.61
N ASP A 10 -42.52 -31.80 35.29
CA ASP A 10 -43.14 -30.95 34.24
C ASP A 10 -42.50 -29.59 33.89
N GLY A 11 -42.34 -29.19 32.61
CA GLY A 11 -43.10 -29.56 31.41
C GLY A 11 -43.86 -28.32 30.92
N GLY A 12 -43.31 -27.57 29.97
CA GLY A 12 -43.94 -26.34 29.46
C GLY A 12 -43.27 -25.78 28.21
N ALA A 13 -43.93 -25.97 27.07
CA ALA A 13 -43.54 -25.53 25.74
C ALA A 13 -43.48 -23.99 25.61
N ALA A 14 -42.47 -23.47 24.91
CA ALA A 14 -42.37 -22.07 24.51
C ALA A 14 -42.79 -21.90 23.04
N GLN A 15 -43.77 -21.02 22.82
CA GLN A 15 -44.39 -20.69 21.55
C GLN A 15 -43.49 -19.81 20.68
N ALA A 16 -43.54 -20.07 19.37
CA ALA A 16 -42.96 -19.27 18.31
C ALA A 16 -43.65 -17.90 18.20
N VAL A 17 -42.85 -16.85 17.97
CA VAL A 17 -43.32 -15.49 17.68
C VAL A 17 -43.20 -15.27 16.17
N GLU A 18 -44.34 -15.14 15.50
CA GLU A 18 -44.44 -14.77 14.08
C GLU A 18 -44.07 -13.29 13.86
N ALA A 19 -43.21 -13.05 12.87
CA ALA A 19 -42.90 -11.71 12.36
C ALA A 19 -43.90 -11.32 11.25
N GLY A 20 -44.47 -10.11 11.38
CA GLY A 20 -45.43 -9.55 10.42
C GLY A 20 -44.81 -9.10 9.09
N PRO A 21 -45.63 -8.88 8.05
CA PRO A 21 -45.15 -8.74 6.68
C PRO A 21 -44.65 -7.33 6.35
N ALA A 22 -43.53 -7.27 5.62
CA ALA A 22 -42.95 -6.07 5.04
C ALA A 22 -43.72 -5.61 3.79
N ALA A 23 -43.87 -4.30 3.66
CA ALA A 23 -44.57 -3.63 2.58
C ALA A 23 -43.78 -3.60 1.27
N ALA A 24 -44.49 -3.80 0.16
CA ALA A 24 -43.98 -3.82 -1.21
C ALA A 24 -43.88 -2.41 -1.83
N ALA A 25 -42.79 -2.17 -2.57
CA ALA A 25 -42.65 -1.17 -3.63
C ALA A 25 -41.43 -1.61 -4.47
N GLY A 26 -41.41 -1.70 -5.80
CA GLY A 26 -42.37 -1.57 -6.88
C GLY A 26 -41.53 -1.86 -8.14
N GLY A 27 -41.77 -2.99 -8.81
CA GLY A 27 -40.97 -3.46 -9.92
C GLY A 27 -41.41 -2.90 -11.29
N HIS A 28 -40.45 -2.78 -12.20
CA HIS A 28 -40.70 -2.83 -13.64
C HIS A 28 -39.94 -4.04 -14.24
N PRO A 29 -40.50 -4.73 -15.26
CA PRO A 29 -40.19 -6.13 -15.53
C PRO A 29 -39.24 -6.35 -16.72
N GLY A 30 -38.39 -7.38 -16.59
CA GLY A 30 -38.32 -8.49 -17.54
C GLY A 30 -37.43 -8.37 -18.79
N VAL A 31 -36.26 -8.99 -18.71
CA VAL A 31 -35.67 -9.94 -19.70
C VAL A 31 -34.75 -10.84 -18.85
N GLY A 32 -34.71 -12.16 -18.84
CA GLY A 32 -35.31 -13.27 -19.58
C GLY A 32 -34.45 -14.48 -19.15
N ALA A 33 -35.02 -15.40 -18.38
CA ALA A 33 -34.29 -16.54 -17.82
C ALA A 33 -33.94 -17.59 -18.90
N ALA A 34 -32.65 -17.88 -19.07
CA ALA A 34 -32.06 -19.09 -19.64
C ALA A 34 -30.53 -18.99 -19.42
N ALA A 35 -29.76 -19.98 -18.98
CA ALA A 35 -29.98 -21.39 -18.76
C ALA A 35 -29.01 -21.88 -17.66
N ASN A 36 -29.48 -22.80 -16.82
CA ASN A 36 -28.66 -23.55 -15.88
C ASN A 36 -27.63 -24.40 -16.64
N GLY A 37 -26.34 -24.16 -16.39
CA GLY A 37 -25.24 -25.01 -16.80
C GLY A 37 -24.24 -25.15 -15.66
N ASP A 38 -24.11 -26.37 -15.13
CA ASP A 38 -23.03 -26.91 -14.29
C ASP A 38 -22.67 -26.26 -12.92
N GLY A 39 -23.36 -25.21 -12.46
CA GLY A 39 -23.10 -24.57 -11.15
C GLY A 39 -23.43 -25.40 -9.89
N GLY A 40 -23.69 -26.72 -10.01
CA GLY A 40 -24.24 -27.55 -8.94
C GLY A 40 -23.27 -27.86 -7.78
N GLN A 41 -22.00 -28.15 -8.07
CA GLN A 41 -20.99 -28.46 -7.04
C GLN A 41 -20.27 -27.21 -6.50
N GLN A 42 -19.96 -26.24 -7.38
CA GLN A 42 -19.33 -24.98 -6.96
C GLN A 42 -20.29 -24.10 -6.14
N GLY A 43 -21.58 -24.01 -6.51
CA GLY A 43 -22.57 -23.25 -5.74
C GLY A 43 -22.87 -23.84 -4.36
N GLN A 44 -22.77 -25.17 -4.19
CA GLN A 44 -22.89 -25.82 -2.89
C GLN A 44 -21.67 -25.55 -1.99
N HIS A 45 -20.46 -25.54 -2.56
CA HIS A 45 -19.23 -25.24 -1.83
C HIS A 45 -19.20 -23.83 -1.22
N TYR A 46 -19.58 -22.78 -1.96
CA TYR A 46 -19.57 -21.41 -1.42
C TYR A 46 -20.64 -21.21 -0.34
N ASN A 47 -21.77 -21.91 -0.42
CA ASN A 47 -22.79 -21.90 0.64
C ASN A 47 -22.32 -22.59 1.93
N GLU A 48 -21.48 -23.62 1.83
CA GLU A 48 -20.96 -24.35 3.01
C GLU A 48 -19.72 -23.69 3.64
N VAL A 49 -18.95 -22.94 2.87
CA VAL A 49 -17.68 -22.31 3.34
C VAL A 49 -17.83 -20.81 3.63
N ALA A 50 -18.95 -20.17 3.28
CA ALA A 50 -19.18 -18.73 3.46
C ALA A 50 -18.84 -18.18 4.86
N ASP A 51 -19.05 -18.99 5.92
CA ASP A 51 -18.81 -18.59 7.32
C ASP A 51 -17.35 -18.84 7.77
N ASN A 52 -16.61 -19.70 7.07
CA ASN A 52 -15.20 -20.02 7.35
C ASN A 52 -14.22 -19.41 6.33
N TYR A 53 -14.71 -18.92 5.19
CA TYR A 53 -13.93 -18.31 4.12
C TYR A 53 -13.10 -17.13 4.62
N GLU A 54 -13.73 -16.26 5.43
CA GLU A 54 -13.07 -15.09 6.03
C GLU A 54 -12.07 -15.45 7.14
N ALA A 55 -12.12 -16.66 7.70
CA ALA A 55 -11.22 -17.09 8.76
C ALA A 55 -9.89 -17.64 8.23
N ALA A 56 -9.86 -18.12 6.98
CA ALA A 56 -8.65 -18.66 6.36
C ALA A 56 -7.58 -17.57 6.20
N PHE A 57 -6.31 -17.93 6.43
CA PHE A 57 -5.17 -17.00 6.49
C PHE A 57 -5.14 -15.96 5.36
N PHE A 58 -5.37 -16.39 4.12
CA PHE A 58 -5.34 -15.52 2.93
C PHE A 58 -6.44 -14.45 2.89
N TYR A 59 -7.47 -14.59 3.74
CA TYR A 59 -8.64 -13.71 3.79
C TYR A 59 -8.78 -13.01 5.15
N SER A 60 -8.28 -13.60 6.24
CA SER A 60 -8.26 -13.00 7.58
C SER A 60 -7.01 -12.17 7.88
N SER A 61 -5.88 -12.46 7.24
CA SER A 61 -4.62 -11.76 7.51
C SER A 61 -4.66 -10.35 6.92
N VAL A 62 -4.70 -9.36 7.82
CA VAL A 62 -4.55 -7.95 7.47
C VAL A 62 -3.23 -7.70 6.76
N GLU A 63 -2.15 -8.33 7.22
CA GLU A 63 -0.82 -8.23 6.60
C GLU A 63 -0.83 -8.71 5.15
N TYR A 64 -1.33 -9.93 4.91
CA TYR A 64 -1.37 -10.48 3.56
C TYR A 64 -2.26 -9.62 2.65
N ARG A 65 -3.44 -9.21 3.14
CA ARG A 65 -4.35 -8.34 2.41
C ARG A 65 -3.68 -7.01 2.04
N ASP A 66 -3.03 -6.36 3.01
CA ASP A 66 -2.39 -5.07 2.81
C ASP A 66 -1.18 -5.18 1.87
N TRP A 67 -0.44 -6.31 1.89
CA TRP A 67 0.60 -6.63 0.92
C TRP A 67 0.04 -6.75 -0.50
N VAL A 68 -1.05 -7.51 -0.71
CA VAL A 68 -1.71 -7.62 -2.03
C VAL A 68 -2.21 -6.24 -2.49
N LEU A 69 -2.86 -5.49 -1.61
CA LEU A 69 -3.39 -4.15 -1.92
C LEU A 69 -2.27 -3.17 -2.30
N GLY A 70 -1.14 -3.18 -1.58
CA GLY A 70 0.00 -2.33 -1.87
C GLY A 70 0.55 -2.56 -3.29
N HIS A 71 0.69 -3.82 -3.70
CA HIS A 71 1.09 -4.16 -5.07
C HIS A 71 0.02 -3.79 -6.09
N LEU A 72 -1.25 -4.09 -5.81
CA LEU A 72 -2.37 -3.74 -6.69
C LEU A 72 -2.41 -2.23 -6.98
N LEU A 73 -2.31 -1.39 -5.95
CA LEU A 73 -2.36 0.07 -6.09
C LEU A 73 -1.15 0.62 -6.87
N ARG A 74 0.03 0.00 -6.76
CA ARG A 74 1.18 0.33 -7.60
C ARG A 74 0.90 0.07 -9.08
N HIS A 75 0.24 -1.04 -9.40
CA HIS A 75 -0.06 -1.46 -10.78
C HIS A 75 -1.23 -0.70 -11.41
N PHE A 76 -2.29 -0.47 -10.64
CA PHE A 76 -3.37 0.45 -11.00
C PHE A 76 -2.82 1.86 -11.27
N GLY A 77 -1.76 2.24 -10.55
CA GLY A 77 -1.48 3.65 -10.29
C GLY A 77 -2.48 4.17 -9.27
N LEU A 78 -2.14 5.22 -8.52
CA LEU A 78 -3.11 5.84 -7.61
C LEU A 78 -4.28 6.34 -8.47
N PRO A 79 -5.49 5.78 -8.32
CA PRO A 79 -6.62 6.21 -9.12
C PRO A 79 -6.91 7.67 -8.80
N ASP A 80 -7.27 8.45 -9.81
CA ASP A 80 -7.76 9.81 -9.55
C ASP A 80 -9.05 9.77 -8.70
N GLU A 81 -9.40 10.89 -8.06
CA GLU A 81 -10.58 10.95 -7.19
C GLU A 81 -11.90 10.62 -7.93
N GLY A 82 -11.90 10.61 -9.27
CA GLY A 82 -13.01 10.31 -10.15
C GLY A 82 -13.00 8.92 -10.78
N ALA A 83 -12.00 8.07 -10.46
CA ALA A 83 -11.86 6.75 -11.07
C ALA A 83 -13.09 5.87 -10.84
N GLU A 84 -13.51 5.17 -11.88
CA GLU A 84 -14.55 4.16 -11.86
C GLU A 84 -13.85 2.81 -11.77
N ILE A 85 -13.97 2.16 -10.61
CA ILE A 85 -13.33 0.88 -10.32
C ILE A 85 -14.38 -0.21 -10.27
N VAL A 86 -14.10 -1.30 -10.97
CA VAL A 86 -14.85 -2.56 -10.91
C VAL A 86 -13.98 -3.63 -10.25
N ASP A 87 -14.55 -4.36 -9.31
CA ASP A 87 -13.98 -5.58 -8.73
C ASP A 87 -14.85 -6.77 -9.16
N LEU A 88 -14.36 -7.54 -10.13
CA LEU A 88 -15.07 -8.66 -10.74
C LEU A 88 -14.70 -9.94 -10.00
N GLY A 89 -15.70 -10.60 -9.42
CA GLY A 89 -15.51 -11.69 -8.45
C GLY A 89 -15.20 -11.16 -7.04
N GLY A 90 -15.76 -10.01 -6.66
CA GLY A 90 -15.44 -9.36 -5.38
C GLY A 90 -16.01 -10.06 -4.13
N GLY A 91 -16.86 -11.09 -4.30
CA GLY A 91 -17.36 -11.92 -3.22
C GLY A 91 -18.08 -11.13 -2.13
N THR A 92 -17.61 -11.27 -0.88
CA THR A 92 -18.21 -10.58 0.28
C THR A 92 -17.96 -9.07 0.30
N GLY A 93 -17.15 -8.53 -0.62
CA GLY A 93 -16.81 -7.12 -0.70
C GLY A 93 -15.75 -6.67 0.31
N ASN A 94 -15.21 -7.55 1.16
CA ASN A 94 -14.17 -7.21 2.13
C ASN A 94 -12.91 -6.64 1.46
N PHE A 95 -12.41 -7.31 0.41
CA PHE A 95 -11.26 -6.82 -0.34
C PHE A 95 -11.61 -5.55 -1.12
N THR A 96 -12.81 -5.50 -1.70
CA THR A 96 -13.32 -4.34 -2.43
C THR A 96 -13.41 -3.08 -1.55
N GLN A 97 -13.87 -3.22 -0.30
CA GLN A 97 -13.92 -2.14 0.68
C GLN A 97 -12.50 -1.65 1.00
N ALA A 98 -11.57 -2.56 1.28
CA ALA A 98 -10.19 -2.22 1.58
C ALA A 98 -9.50 -1.53 0.38
N LEU A 99 -9.78 -1.99 -0.85
CA LEU A 99 -9.37 -1.32 -2.08
C LEU A 99 -9.96 0.10 -2.16
N ALA A 100 -11.27 0.27 -1.93
CA ALA A 100 -11.94 1.56 -2.00
C ALA A 100 -11.39 2.58 -0.98
N GLU A 101 -11.03 2.13 0.22
CA GLU A 101 -10.43 2.95 1.28
C GLU A 101 -8.99 3.33 0.94
N ALA A 102 -8.17 2.36 0.54
CA ALA A 102 -6.76 2.58 0.24
C ALA A 102 -6.57 3.44 -1.02
N ALA A 103 -7.42 3.24 -2.04
CA ALA A 103 -7.46 4.02 -3.27
C ALA A 103 -8.01 5.45 -3.07
N ARG A 104 -8.62 5.76 -1.92
CA ARG A 104 -9.29 7.05 -1.62
C ARG A 104 -10.30 7.49 -2.70
N CYS A 105 -10.96 6.56 -3.39
CA CYS A 105 -11.94 6.90 -4.43
C CYS A 105 -13.03 7.80 -3.82
N ARG A 106 -13.63 8.74 -4.56
CA ARG A 106 -14.88 9.36 -4.04
C ARG A 106 -16.08 8.46 -4.26
N ARG A 107 -16.10 7.78 -5.40
CA ARG A 107 -17.15 6.85 -5.80
C ARG A 107 -17.03 5.52 -5.04
N ARG A 108 -18.17 4.83 -4.92
CA ARG A 108 -18.19 3.44 -4.47
C ARG A 108 -17.57 2.57 -5.55
N VAL A 109 -16.90 1.49 -5.14
CA VAL A 109 -16.32 0.50 -6.06
C VAL A 109 -17.40 -0.51 -6.40
N LEU A 110 -17.58 -0.80 -7.69
CA LEU A 110 -18.58 -1.77 -8.15
C LEU A 110 -18.07 -3.19 -7.88
N CYS A 111 -18.66 -3.89 -6.92
CA CYS A 111 -18.40 -5.29 -6.62
C CYS A 111 -19.36 -6.17 -7.42
N VAL A 112 -18.85 -6.88 -8.42
CA VAL A 112 -19.64 -7.75 -9.28
C VAL A 112 -19.39 -9.20 -8.88
N ASP A 113 -20.45 -9.94 -8.60
CA ASP A 113 -20.33 -11.36 -8.24
C ASP A 113 -21.56 -12.16 -8.68
N ALA A 114 -21.37 -13.45 -8.98
CA ALA A 114 -22.44 -14.34 -9.43
C ALA A 114 -23.32 -14.86 -8.29
N PHE A 115 -22.86 -14.78 -7.04
CA PHE A 115 -23.53 -15.36 -5.88
C PHE A 115 -24.22 -14.29 -5.02
N ALA A 116 -25.54 -14.38 -4.91
CA ALA A 116 -26.35 -13.40 -4.17
C ALA A 116 -26.01 -13.39 -2.68
N GLU A 117 -25.68 -14.54 -2.10
CA GLU A 117 -25.32 -14.73 -0.70
C GLU A 117 -24.02 -13.99 -0.34
N MET A 118 -23.05 -13.95 -1.26
CA MET A 118 -21.81 -13.20 -1.10
C MET A 118 -22.09 -11.69 -1.13
N LEU A 119 -22.87 -11.24 -2.11
CA LEU A 119 -23.24 -9.83 -2.25
C LEU A 119 -24.13 -9.31 -1.12
N GLN A 120 -24.88 -10.17 -0.43
CA GLN A 120 -25.58 -9.77 0.79
C GLN A 120 -24.61 -9.30 1.88
N LYS A 121 -23.44 -9.93 2.00
CA LYS A 121 -22.38 -9.48 2.93
C LYS A 121 -21.76 -8.16 2.44
N ALA A 122 -21.62 -7.98 1.13
CA ALA A 122 -21.08 -6.75 0.54
C ALA A 122 -21.93 -5.50 0.82
N LEU A 123 -23.23 -5.65 1.08
CA LEU A 123 -24.11 -4.55 1.48
C LEU A 123 -23.74 -3.91 2.83
N ALA A 124 -22.96 -4.59 3.67
CA ALA A 124 -22.47 -4.04 4.93
C ALA A 124 -21.34 -3.01 4.76
N HIS A 125 -20.83 -2.84 3.53
CA HIS A 125 -19.70 -1.98 3.22
C HIS A 125 -20.13 -0.66 2.59
N ASP A 126 -19.86 0.46 3.28
CA ASP A 126 -20.27 1.81 2.86
C ASP A 126 -19.65 2.26 1.52
N ARG A 127 -18.51 1.66 1.13
CA ARG A 127 -17.72 2.07 -0.05
C ARG A 127 -17.84 1.09 -1.22
N VAL A 128 -18.70 0.07 -1.10
CA VAL A 128 -18.89 -0.99 -2.09
C VAL A 128 -20.29 -0.90 -2.67
N GLU A 129 -20.44 -1.00 -3.98
CA GLU A 129 -21.71 -1.08 -4.69
C GLU A 129 -21.87 -2.48 -5.30
N PRO A 130 -22.75 -3.35 -4.77
CA PRO A 130 -22.88 -4.72 -5.26
C PRO A 130 -23.71 -4.81 -6.55
N MET A 131 -23.30 -5.69 -7.47
CA MET A 131 -24.00 -6.05 -8.70
C MET A 131 -24.02 -7.56 -8.88
N LEU A 132 -25.21 -8.16 -8.84
CA LEU A 132 -25.41 -9.59 -9.06
C LEU A 132 -25.32 -9.92 -10.55
N MET A 133 -24.17 -10.39 -10.99
CA MET A 133 -23.91 -10.74 -12.38
C MET A 133 -22.70 -11.68 -12.49
N ASP A 134 -22.77 -12.64 -13.41
CA ASP A 134 -21.62 -13.45 -13.78
C ASP A 134 -20.57 -12.62 -14.55
N ALA A 135 -19.29 -12.98 -14.40
CA ALA A 135 -18.17 -12.25 -15.00
C ALA A 135 -18.21 -12.22 -16.54
N VAL A 136 -18.62 -13.32 -17.19
CA VAL A 136 -18.74 -13.39 -18.64
C VAL A 136 -19.93 -12.56 -19.11
N ALA A 137 -21.05 -12.61 -18.38
CA ALA A 137 -22.22 -11.78 -18.65
C ALA A 137 -21.92 -10.27 -18.48
N PHE A 138 -21.17 -9.91 -17.44
CA PHE A 138 -20.71 -8.54 -17.21
C PHE A 138 -19.82 -8.05 -18.36
N ALA A 139 -18.86 -8.86 -18.80
CA ALA A 139 -18.00 -8.55 -19.93
C ALA A 139 -18.78 -8.41 -21.26
N ALA A 140 -19.95 -9.06 -21.38
CA ALA A 140 -20.81 -8.96 -22.56
C ALA A 140 -21.67 -7.69 -22.60
N LEU A 141 -21.72 -6.89 -21.52
CA LEU A 141 -22.45 -5.62 -21.53
C LEU A 141 -21.88 -4.65 -22.58
N PRO A 142 -22.74 -3.92 -23.31
CA PRO A 142 -22.26 -2.98 -24.30
C PRO A 142 -21.56 -1.79 -23.62
N PRO A 143 -20.54 -1.19 -24.24
CA PRO A 143 -19.84 -0.04 -23.67
C PRO A 143 -20.68 1.23 -23.48
N SER A 144 -21.93 1.24 -23.97
CA SER A 144 -22.93 2.28 -23.70
C SER A 144 -23.61 2.11 -22.33
N GLU A 145 -23.60 0.91 -21.77
CA GLU A 145 -24.21 0.56 -20.48
C GLU A 145 -23.17 0.45 -19.37
N MET A 146 -21.95 0.00 -19.70
CA MET A 146 -20.87 -0.14 -18.74
C MET A 146 -19.57 0.47 -19.26
N ARG A 147 -18.98 1.34 -18.44
CA ARG A 147 -17.63 1.88 -18.60
C ARG A 147 -16.98 2.06 -17.25
N TYR A 148 -15.66 1.90 -17.25
CA TYR A 148 -14.82 2.09 -16.07
C TYR A 148 -13.39 2.44 -16.49
N SER A 149 -12.64 3.03 -15.58
CA SER A 149 -11.20 3.29 -15.79
C SER A 149 -10.32 2.18 -15.25
N HIS A 150 -10.81 1.41 -14.27
CA HIS A 150 -10.07 0.31 -13.66
C HIS A 150 -10.95 -0.93 -13.46
N VAL A 151 -10.41 -2.11 -13.72
CA VAL A 151 -11.05 -3.39 -13.37
C VAL A 151 -10.05 -4.35 -12.72
N LEU A 152 -10.47 -4.95 -11.61
CA LEU A 152 -9.76 -6.00 -10.90
C LEU A 152 -10.43 -7.34 -11.17
N LEU A 153 -9.63 -8.37 -11.43
CA LEU A 153 -10.02 -9.77 -11.38
C LEU A 153 -9.06 -10.47 -10.41
N LYS A 154 -9.43 -10.61 -9.14
CA LYS A 154 -8.58 -11.24 -8.13
C LYS A 154 -9.00 -12.69 -7.92
N GLU A 155 -8.15 -13.63 -8.31
CA GLU A 155 -8.37 -15.08 -8.13
C GLU A 155 -9.72 -15.57 -8.70
N LEU A 156 -10.22 -14.91 -9.74
CA LEU A 156 -11.48 -15.26 -10.43
C LEU A 156 -11.24 -16.14 -11.66
N VAL A 157 -10.16 -15.88 -12.40
CA VAL A 157 -10.03 -16.29 -13.80
C VAL A 157 -9.88 -17.80 -14.02
N HIS A 158 -9.49 -18.55 -12.99
CA HIS A 158 -9.44 -20.01 -13.02
C HIS A 158 -10.84 -20.67 -12.89
N HIS A 159 -11.87 -19.89 -12.54
CA HIS A 159 -13.26 -20.33 -12.57
C HIS A 159 -13.95 -20.11 -13.93
N ILE A 160 -13.33 -19.33 -14.81
CA ILE A 160 -13.89 -19.02 -16.12
C ILE A 160 -13.57 -20.17 -17.09
N PRO A 161 -14.57 -20.74 -17.78
CA PRO A 161 -14.32 -21.77 -18.78
C PRO A 161 -13.33 -21.27 -19.84
N ALA A 162 -12.35 -22.10 -20.18
CA ALA A 162 -11.27 -21.70 -21.11
C ALA A 162 -11.78 -21.20 -22.47
N ALA A 163 -12.97 -21.67 -22.91
CA ALA A 163 -13.61 -21.23 -24.14
C ALA A 163 -14.14 -19.78 -24.07
N ASP A 164 -14.47 -19.29 -22.88
CA ASP A 164 -15.07 -17.97 -22.67
C ASP A 164 -14.03 -16.89 -22.37
N VAL A 165 -12.83 -17.28 -21.92
CA VAL A 165 -11.73 -16.36 -21.59
C VAL A 165 -11.45 -15.33 -22.70
N PRO A 166 -11.32 -15.69 -23.99
CA PRO A 166 -11.09 -14.71 -25.06
C PRO A 166 -12.22 -13.68 -25.20
N ALA A 167 -13.47 -14.14 -25.15
CA ALA A 167 -14.64 -13.27 -25.29
C ALA A 167 -14.78 -12.34 -24.08
N MET A 168 -14.54 -12.85 -22.87
CA MET A 168 -14.55 -12.06 -21.64
C MET A 168 -13.53 -10.92 -21.71
N TYR A 169 -12.26 -11.19 -22.02
CA TYR A 169 -11.26 -10.13 -22.08
C TYR A 169 -11.49 -9.13 -23.22
N ALA A 170 -12.01 -9.58 -24.38
CA ALA A 170 -12.40 -8.68 -25.45
C ALA A 170 -13.53 -7.72 -25.01
N GLY A 171 -14.52 -8.23 -24.28
CA GLY A 171 -15.60 -7.44 -23.69
C GLY A 171 -15.09 -6.43 -22.65
N LEU A 172 -14.28 -6.88 -21.70
CA LEU A 172 -13.67 -6.01 -20.68
C LEU A 172 -12.81 -4.91 -21.32
N ALA A 173 -12.04 -5.22 -22.36
CA ALA A 173 -11.25 -4.25 -23.11
C ALA A 173 -12.13 -3.23 -23.84
N ALA A 174 -13.28 -3.63 -24.37
CA ALA A 174 -14.22 -2.72 -25.05
C ALA A 174 -14.87 -1.72 -24.06
N GLN A 175 -15.20 -2.17 -22.86
CA GLN A 175 -15.80 -1.35 -21.79
C GLN A 175 -14.78 -0.40 -21.14
N LEU A 176 -13.53 -0.84 -20.98
CA LEU A 176 -12.43 -0.06 -20.38
C LEU A 176 -12.20 1.26 -21.11
N ALA A 177 -12.03 2.36 -20.37
CA ALA A 177 -11.73 3.68 -20.93
C ALA A 177 -10.32 3.72 -21.56
N PRO A 178 -10.06 4.58 -22.57
CA PRO A 178 -8.70 4.82 -23.07
C PRO A 178 -7.75 5.21 -21.95
N GLY A 179 -6.56 4.61 -21.88
CA GLY A 179 -5.62 4.77 -20.77
C GLY A 179 -5.99 4.02 -19.48
N GLY A 180 -7.13 3.30 -19.47
CA GLY A 180 -7.58 2.49 -18.34
C GLY A 180 -6.72 1.25 -18.11
N VAL A 181 -6.87 0.66 -16.93
CA VAL A 181 -6.06 -0.46 -16.44
C VAL A 181 -6.94 -1.63 -16.02
N ALA A 182 -6.65 -2.82 -16.52
CA ALA A 182 -7.17 -4.08 -16.01
C ALA A 182 -6.05 -4.82 -15.29
N VAL A 183 -6.27 -5.26 -14.06
CA VAL A 183 -5.32 -6.14 -13.35
C VAL A 183 -6.00 -7.46 -13.04
N THR A 184 -5.40 -8.54 -13.53
CA THR A 184 -5.75 -9.89 -13.11
C THR A 184 -4.69 -10.39 -12.16
N ILE A 185 -5.11 -10.71 -10.93
CA ILE A 185 -4.27 -11.36 -9.93
C ILE A 185 -4.58 -12.85 -9.99
N THR A 186 -3.56 -13.65 -10.26
CA THR A 186 -3.67 -15.11 -10.32
C THR A 186 -2.42 -15.77 -9.78
N ARG A 187 -2.43 -17.10 -9.68
CA ARG A 187 -1.27 -17.89 -9.25
C ARG A 187 -0.64 -18.67 -10.41
N PRO A 188 0.66 -18.98 -10.33
CA PRO A 188 1.29 -19.89 -11.27
C PRO A 188 0.63 -21.27 -11.26
N GLN A 189 0.70 -21.97 -12.41
CA GLN A 189 0.27 -23.36 -12.49
C GLN A 189 1.17 -24.31 -11.67
N GLU A 190 2.45 -23.96 -11.53
CA GLU A 190 3.43 -24.70 -10.75
C GLU A 190 3.69 -23.95 -9.43
N VAL A 191 3.41 -24.61 -8.30
CA VAL A 191 3.46 -24.02 -6.96
C VAL A 191 4.20 -24.94 -5.99
N ASP A 192 4.84 -24.35 -4.98
CA ASP A 192 5.56 -25.07 -3.93
C ASP A 192 4.81 -25.03 -2.58
N TYR A 193 3.47 -25.09 -2.64
CA TYR A 193 2.66 -25.13 -1.43
C TYR A 193 2.82 -26.48 -0.69
N PRO A 194 2.61 -26.49 0.64
CA PRO A 194 2.55 -27.72 1.45
C PRO A 194 1.28 -28.55 1.16
N LEU A 195 1.14 -29.01 -0.07
CA LEU A 195 0.03 -29.82 -0.57
C LEU A 195 0.46 -31.28 -0.69
N PHE A 196 -0.45 -32.19 -0.38
CA PHE A 196 -0.31 -33.61 -0.70
C PHE A 196 -0.38 -33.85 -2.21
N GLU A 197 0.17 -34.98 -2.67
CA GLU A 197 0.32 -35.29 -4.10
C GLU A 197 -0.98 -35.10 -4.90
N ARG A 198 -2.10 -35.66 -4.44
CA ARG A 198 -3.39 -35.53 -5.13
C ARG A 198 -3.88 -34.09 -5.26
N ALA A 199 -3.67 -33.24 -4.25
CA ALA A 199 -4.02 -31.83 -4.33
C ALA A 199 -3.14 -31.06 -5.32
N ARG A 200 -1.86 -31.43 -5.46
CA ARG A 200 -0.95 -30.85 -6.46
C ARG A 200 -1.39 -31.20 -7.88
N GLU A 201 -1.84 -32.43 -8.11
CA GLU A 201 -2.41 -32.83 -9.41
C GLU A 201 -3.66 -32.03 -9.75
N ILE A 202 -4.62 -31.95 -8.82
CA ILE A 202 -5.86 -31.19 -9.03
C ILE A 202 -5.55 -29.72 -9.30
N TRP A 203 -4.62 -29.12 -8.54
CA TRP A 203 -4.16 -27.76 -8.78
C TRP A 203 -3.68 -27.58 -10.21
N LYS A 204 -2.78 -28.44 -10.67
CA LYS A 204 -2.20 -28.38 -12.02
C LYS A 204 -3.24 -28.56 -13.12
N GLU A 205 -4.23 -29.42 -12.90
CA GLU A 205 -5.35 -29.65 -13.82
C GLU A 205 -6.27 -28.43 -13.95
N HIS A 206 -6.55 -27.74 -12.85
CA HIS A 206 -7.57 -26.68 -12.79
C HIS A 206 -7.01 -25.25 -12.81
N GLN A 207 -5.71 -25.06 -12.63
CA GLN A 207 -5.04 -23.75 -12.69
C GLN A 207 -4.42 -23.53 -14.08
N PRO A 208 -5.04 -22.72 -14.96
CA PRO A 208 -4.50 -22.48 -16.28
C PRO A 208 -3.16 -21.73 -16.23
N HIS A 209 -2.28 -22.00 -17.19
CA HIS A 209 -1.07 -21.21 -17.33
C HIS A 209 -1.40 -19.75 -17.69
N HIS A 210 -0.76 -18.79 -17.02
CA HIS A 210 -1.08 -17.36 -17.15
C HIS A 210 -1.01 -16.82 -18.59
N SER A 211 -0.21 -17.45 -19.46
CA SER A 211 -0.12 -17.10 -20.88
C SER A 211 -1.46 -17.17 -21.62
N VAL A 212 -2.40 -18.00 -21.17
CA VAL A 212 -3.77 -18.07 -21.72
C VAL A 212 -4.48 -16.73 -21.53
N PHE A 213 -4.37 -16.15 -20.35
CA PHE A 213 -4.99 -14.86 -20.03
C PHE A 213 -4.26 -13.70 -20.72
N VAL A 214 -2.92 -13.72 -20.75
CA VAL A 214 -2.11 -12.72 -21.47
C VAL A 214 -2.49 -12.68 -22.95
N SER A 215 -2.54 -13.86 -23.61
CA SER A 215 -2.90 -13.93 -25.03
C SER A 215 -4.32 -13.42 -25.30
N ALA A 216 -5.26 -13.68 -24.38
CA ALA A 216 -6.63 -13.20 -24.50
C ALA A 216 -6.75 -11.68 -24.32
N MET A 217 -6.02 -11.10 -23.36
CA MET A 217 -5.94 -9.64 -23.16
C MET A 217 -5.32 -8.94 -24.37
N GLU A 218 -4.21 -9.46 -24.90
CA GLU A 218 -3.53 -8.93 -26.08
C GLU A 218 -4.43 -9.03 -27.34
N ALA A 219 -5.13 -10.15 -27.52
CA ALA A 219 -6.12 -10.30 -28.59
C ALA A 219 -7.29 -9.30 -28.46
N GLY A 220 -7.62 -8.88 -27.23
CA GLY A 220 -8.56 -7.80 -26.93
C GLY A 220 -8.01 -6.38 -27.19
N GLY A 221 -6.75 -6.26 -27.61
CA GLY A 221 -6.10 -4.97 -27.91
C GLY A 221 -5.50 -4.27 -26.70
N LEU A 222 -5.21 -4.99 -25.61
CA LEU A 222 -4.53 -4.45 -24.43
C LEU A 222 -3.02 -4.71 -24.48
N GLU A 223 -2.24 -3.79 -23.92
CA GLU A 223 -0.80 -3.96 -23.69
C GLU A 223 -0.58 -4.61 -22.33
N VAL A 224 0.08 -5.77 -22.27
CA VAL A 224 0.12 -6.60 -21.05
C VAL A 224 1.55 -6.73 -20.51
N GLU A 225 1.70 -6.52 -19.21
CA GLU A 225 2.90 -6.83 -18.44
C GLU A 225 2.60 -7.87 -17.35
N VAL A 226 3.54 -8.77 -17.09
CA VAL A 226 3.42 -9.79 -16.05
C VAL A 226 4.40 -9.50 -14.93
N HIS A 227 3.88 -9.30 -13.72
CA HIS A 227 4.68 -9.02 -12.54
C HIS A 227 4.48 -10.13 -11.50
N ALA A 228 5.57 -10.75 -11.04
CA ALA A 228 5.52 -11.76 -10.00
C ALA A 228 5.95 -11.14 -8.66
N HIS A 229 5.13 -11.34 -7.63
CA HIS A 229 5.42 -10.89 -6.27
C HIS A 229 5.30 -12.06 -5.30
N ASP A 230 6.28 -12.17 -4.41
CA ASP A 230 6.41 -13.27 -3.47
C ASP A 230 6.01 -12.81 -2.07
N TYR A 231 5.09 -13.53 -1.45
CA TYR A 231 4.77 -13.41 -0.04
C TYR A 231 5.27 -14.66 0.69
N HIS A 232 6.15 -14.48 1.68
CA HIS A 232 6.68 -15.58 2.46
C HIS A 232 5.74 -15.84 3.65
N ALA A 233 4.94 -16.90 3.54
CA ALA A 233 3.98 -17.28 4.56
C ALA A 233 4.65 -18.17 5.63
N GLU A 234 4.38 -17.85 6.89
CA GLU A 234 4.69 -18.67 8.05
C GLU A 234 3.44 -18.83 8.89
N LEU A 235 3.03 -20.07 9.14
CA LEU A 235 1.86 -20.34 9.97
C LEU A 235 2.01 -21.66 10.73
N PRO A 236 1.30 -21.82 11.87
CA PRO A 236 1.27 -23.09 12.57
C PRO A 236 0.78 -24.21 11.65
N LYS A 237 1.48 -25.34 11.64
CA LYS A 237 1.10 -26.52 10.86
C LYS A 237 -0.34 -26.93 11.15
N SER A 238 -0.77 -26.88 12.41
CA SER A 238 -2.15 -27.16 12.81
C SER A 238 -3.18 -26.27 12.11
N THR A 239 -2.85 -24.98 11.89
CA THR A 239 -3.71 -24.03 11.19
C THR A 239 -3.79 -24.39 9.71
N TRP A 240 -2.66 -24.70 9.07
CA TRP A 240 -2.64 -25.13 7.67
C TRP A 240 -3.48 -26.39 7.45
N LEU A 241 -3.28 -27.43 8.26
CA LEU A 241 -4.06 -28.67 8.15
C LEU A 241 -5.56 -28.44 8.42
N ALA A 242 -5.91 -27.55 9.36
CA ALA A 242 -7.31 -27.19 9.61
C ALA A 242 -7.94 -26.46 8.42
N MET A 243 -7.20 -25.57 7.76
CA MET A 243 -7.64 -24.90 6.53
C MET A 243 -7.90 -25.94 5.43
N MET A 244 -6.99 -26.89 5.21
CA MET A 244 -7.18 -27.97 4.23
C MET A 244 -8.44 -28.79 4.52
N ARG A 245 -8.68 -29.19 5.79
CA ARG A 245 -9.92 -29.88 6.20
C ARG A 245 -11.17 -29.06 5.91
N ALA A 246 -11.08 -27.74 6.09
CA ALA A 246 -12.16 -26.80 5.79
C ALA A 246 -12.31 -26.49 4.28
N ARG A 247 -11.49 -27.11 3.42
CA ARG A 247 -11.53 -26.96 1.95
C ARG A 247 -11.45 -25.49 1.52
N PHE A 248 -10.60 -24.69 2.17
CA PHE A 248 -10.52 -23.24 1.96
C PHE A 248 -10.17 -22.83 0.51
N TRP A 249 -9.58 -23.73 -0.28
CA TRP A 249 -9.40 -23.60 -1.71
C TRP A 249 -10.23 -24.62 -2.45
N SER A 250 -10.75 -24.21 -3.61
CA SER A 250 -11.53 -25.04 -4.53
C SER A 250 -10.80 -26.33 -4.92
N THR A 251 -9.46 -26.32 -4.97
CA THR A 251 -8.61 -27.51 -5.15
C THR A 251 -9.04 -28.66 -4.24
N PHE A 252 -9.33 -28.39 -2.96
CA PHE A 252 -9.72 -29.43 -2.01
C PHE A 252 -11.16 -29.88 -2.19
N SER A 253 -12.03 -29.09 -2.82
CA SER A 253 -13.42 -29.45 -3.11
C SER A 253 -13.55 -30.60 -4.11
N HIS A 254 -12.50 -30.85 -4.90
CA HIS A 254 -12.41 -31.98 -5.82
C HIS A 254 -11.93 -33.29 -5.15
N CYS A 255 -11.49 -33.26 -3.90
CA CYS A 255 -11.08 -34.47 -3.16
C CYS A 255 -12.29 -35.14 -2.48
N THR A 256 -12.36 -36.47 -2.48
CA THR A 256 -13.30 -37.19 -1.59
C THR A 256 -12.90 -36.97 -0.12
N PRO A 257 -13.80 -37.17 0.85
CA PRO A 257 -13.44 -37.12 2.26
C PRO A 257 -12.30 -38.06 2.64
N GLU A 258 -12.24 -39.28 2.07
CA GLU A 258 -11.13 -40.20 2.34
C GLU A 258 -9.80 -39.71 1.75
N GLU A 259 -9.81 -39.20 0.51
CA GLU A 259 -8.61 -38.64 -0.14
C GLU A 259 -8.07 -37.44 0.65
N LEU A 260 -8.97 -36.57 1.13
CA LEU A 260 -8.60 -35.38 1.88
C LEU A 260 -7.93 -35.74 3.20
N GLU A 261 -8.50 -36.65 4.01
CA GLU A 261 -7.89 -37.04 5.29
C GLU A 261 -6.60 -37.83 5.10
N GLN A 262 -6.49 -38.69 4.07
CA GLN A 262 -5.24 -39.39 3.75
C GLN A 262 -4.15 -38.39 3.32
N GLY A 263 -4.48 -37.43 2.45
CA GLY A 263 -3.56 -36.39 2.02
C GLY A 263 -3.13 -35.47 3.17
N ILE A 264 -4.02 -35.15 4.09
CA ILE A 264 -3.67 -34.37 5.29
C ILE A 264 -2.69 -35.14 6.18
N ALA A 265 -2.87 -36.45 6.33
CA ALA A 265 -1.91 -37.30 7.05
C ALA A 265 -0.54 -37.36 6.35
N GLU A 266 -0.51 -37.32 5.01
CA GLU A 266 0.73 -37.20 4.22
C GLU A 266 1.47 -35.89 4.53
N VAL A 267 0.78 -34.75 4.49
CA VAL A 267 1.39 -33.45 4.84
C VAL A 267 1.84 -33.43 6.30
N GLU A 268 1.04 -33.99 7.22
CA GLU A 268 1.42 -34.08 8.63
C GLU A 268 2.71 -34.89 8.84
N ALA A 269 2.87 -36.01 8.10
CA ALA A 269 4.07 -36.83 8.11
C ALA A 269 5.28 -36.15 7.45
N GLN A 270 5.08 -35.42 6.35
CA GLN A 270 6.12 -34.66 5.66
C GLN A 270 6.75 -33.59 6.58
N TYR A 271 5.92 -32.96 7.41
CA TYR A 271 6.33 -31.94 8.38
C TYR A 271 6.44 -32.51 9.80
N ALA A 272 6.80 -33.79 9.95
CA ALA A 272 7.04 -34.41 11.25
C ALA A 272 8.17 -33.69 12.00
N GLY A 273 7.93 -33.35 13.26
CA GLY A 273 8.89 -32.59 14.10
C GLY A 273 8.96 -31.09 13.81
N GLN A 274 8.12 -30.56 12.91
CA GLN A 274 7.97 -29.13 12.66
C GLN A 274 6.59 -28.65 13.14
N ASP A 275 6.55 -27.54 13.87
CA ASP A 275 5.30 -26.93 14.37
C ASP A 275 4.75 -25.85 13.43
N THR A 276 5.58 -25.36 12.50
CA THR A 276 5.25 -24.35 11.50
C THR A 276 5.41 -24.93 10.09
N VAL A 277 4.64 -24.38 9.14
CA VAL A 277 4.88 -24.55 7.71
C VAL A 277 5.33 -23.22 7.13
N HIS A 278 6.33 -23.28 6.25
CA HIS A 278 6.84 -22.13 5.52
C HIS A 278 6.68 -22.40 4.03
N PHE A 279 6.15 -21.42 3.29
CA PHE A 279 6.07 -21.49 1.85
C PHE A 279 6.02 -20.10 1.23
N THR A 280 6.28 -20.02 -0.07
CA THR A 280 6.15 -18.77 -0.82
C THR A 280 4.86 -18.77 -1.61
N ASP A 281 3.97 -17.83 -1.31
CA ASP A 281 2.83 -17.53 -2.15
C ASP A 281 3.24 -16.51 -3.22
N ARG A 282 3.45 -17.02 -4.44
CA ARG A 282 3.75 -16.19 -5.60
C ARG A 282 2.46 -15.78 -6.29
N LEU A 283 2.15 -14.49 -6.28
CA LEU A 283 1.06 -13.92 -7.07
C LEU A 283 1.60 -13.32 -8.37
N LEU A 284 0.89 -13.60 -9.46
CA LEU A 284 1.10 -13.00 -10.77
C LEU A 284 0.07 -11.89 -10.96
N PHE A 285 0.56 -10.67 -11.16
CA PHE A 285 -0.22 -9.50 -11.53
C PHE A 285 -0.07 -9.32 -13.04
N LEU A 286 -1.12 -9.68 -13.78
CA LEU A 286 -1.22 -9.43 -15.22
C LEU A 286 -1.82 -8.04 -15.39
N VAL A 287 -0.97 -7.06 -15.70
CA VAL A 287 -1.33 -5.65 -15.79
C VAL A 287 -1.54 -5.31 -17.26
N ALA A 288 -2.80 -5.12 -17.64
CA ALA A 288 -3.21 -4.85 -19.01
C ALA A 288 -3.68 -3.39 -19.13
N ARG A 289 -3.06 -2.62 -20.03
CA ARG A 289 -3.37 -1.21 -20.26
C ARG A 289 -4.04 -1.02 -21.61
N LYS A 290 -5.09 -0.21 -21.65
CA LYS A 290 -5.71 0.20 -22.90
C LYS A 290 -4.96 1.39 -23.49
N PRO A 291 -4.47 1.32 -24.74
CA PRO A 291 -3.82 2.46 -25.38
C PRO A 291 -4.72 3.71 -25.34
N ALA A 292 -4.12 4.88 -25.10
CA ALA A 292 -4.84 6.14 -25.17
C ALA A 292 -5.20 6.48 -26.62
N ASP A 293 -6.34 7.15 -26.84
CA ASP A 293 -6.77 7.58 -28.18
C ASP A 293 -5.66 8.41 -28.85
N GLY A 294 -5.09 7.89 -29.94
CA GLY A 294 -3.99 8.52 -30.69
C GLY A 294 -2.66 7.77 -30.69
N ALA A 295 -2.51 6.70 -29.91
CA ALA A 295 -1.36 5.80 -30.00
C ALA A 295 -1.57 4.79 -31.14
N ALA A 296 -1.32 5.23 -32.38
CA ALA A 296 -1.16 4.29 -33.49
C ALA A 296 0.10 3.45 -33.23
N VAL A 297 -0.08 2.18 -32.87
CA VAL A 297 0.99 1.17 -32.92
C VAL A 297 1.45 1.09 -34.37
N GLY A 298 2.73 1.41 -34.60
CA GLY A 298 3.38 1.21 -35.88
C GLY A 298 3.33 -0.27 -36.24
N ALA A 299 2.39 -0.63 -37.10
CA ALA A 299 2.35 -1.96 -37.71
C ALA A 299 3.59 -2.11 -38.59
N ASP A 300 4.43 -3.07 -38.21
CA ASP A 300 5.62 -3.48 -38.95
C ASP A 300 5.25 -3.86 -40.38
N ASN A 301 5.97 -3.24 -41.31
CA ASN A 301 5.72 -3.31 -42.74
C ASN A 301 6.30 -4.62 -43.32
N ARG A 302 5.47 -5.65 -43.50
CA ARG A 302 5.75 -6.76 -44.42
C ARG A 302 4.48 -7.24 -45.12
N GLY A 303 4.40 -7.00 -46.44
CA GLY A 303 3.79 -7.96 -47.37
C GLY A 303 2.48 -7.57 -48.05
N ALA A 304 2.59 -6.73 -49.08
CA ALA A 304 1.98 -6.89 -50.41
C ALA A 304 0.44 -6.94 -50.60
N ALA A 305 -0.02 -5.86 -51.24
CA ALA A 305 -0.69 -5.83 -52.55
C ALA A 305 -2.23 -5.93 -52.66
N ALA A 306 -2.79 -4.76 -53.04
CA ALA A 306 -3.82 -4.52 -54.06
C ALA A 306 -5.29 -4.88 -53.76
N ALA A 307 -6.11 -3.83 -53.58
CA ALA A 307 -7.16 -3.46 -54.54
C ALA A 307 -7.74 -2.07 -54.20
N SER A 308 -7.76 -1.20 -55.21
CA SER A 308 -8.35 0.13 -55.24
C SER A 308 -9.88 0.10 -55.28
N ALA A 309 -10.55 1.04 -54.62
CA ALA A 309 -11.71 1.73 -55.17
C ALA A 309 -12.02 3.02 -54.39
N ASP A 310 -12.18 4.10 -55.16
CA ASP A 310 -12.65 5.43 -54.77
C ASP A 310 -14.00 5.41 -54.03
N ASN A 311 -14.20 6.35 -53.10
CA ASN A 311 -15.16 7.43 -53.33
C ASN A 311 -15.07 8.56 -52.30
N SER A 312 -15.07 9.77 -52.84
CA SER A 312 -15.23 11.05 -52.17
C SER A 312 -16.61 11.24 -51.53
N CYS A 313 -16.70 11.98 -50.42
CA CYS A 313 -17.61 13.13 -50.33
C CYS A 313 -17.23 14.06 -49.16
N ALA A 314 -17.35 15.36 -49.42
CA ALA A 314 -16.95 16.47 -48.57
C ALA A 314 -18.14 17.04 -47.75
N ALA A 315 -17.76 17.94 -46.84
CA ALA A 315 -18.54 19.03 -46.22
C ALA A 315 -19.52 18.62 -45.08
N ALA A 316 -19.76 19.41 -44.04
CA ALA A 316 -19.54 20.84 -43.82
C ALA A 316 -19.44 21.17 -42.31
N ALA A 317 -18.85 22.33 -42.04
CA ALA A 317 -18.73 22.97 -40.74
C ALA A 317 -19.98 23.76 -40.32
N ALA A 318 -20.21 23.89 -39.01
CA ALA A 318 -20.72 25.05 -38.25
C ALA A 318 -20.97 24.54 -36.80
N GLY A 319 -20.47 25.12 -35.70
CA GLY A 319 -20.19 26.52 -35.41
C GLY A 319 -21.34 27.09 -34.56
N ALA A 320 -21.18 27.13 -33.23
CA ALA A 320 -21.62 28.22 -32.34
C ALA A 320 -21.54 27.84 -30.85
N THR A 321 -20.61 28.50 -30.18
CA THR A 321 -20.56 28.86 -28.76
C THR A 321 -21.79 29.66 -28.29
N VAL A 322 -22.24 29.48 -27.04
CA VAL A 322 -22.53 30.58 -26.08
C VAL A 322 -22.42 30.04 -24.65
N ALA A 323 -21.70 30.76 -23.80
CA ALA A 323 -21.56 30.56 -22.36
C ALA A 323 -22.40 31.59 -21.56
N ALA A 324 -22.58 31.29 -20.26
CA ALA A 324 -22.99 32.17 -19.16
C ALA A 324 -24.50 32.54 -19.11
N SER A 325 -25.16 32.71 -17.95
CA SER A 325 -24.68 33.12 -16.63
C SER A 325 -25.74 32.88 -15.53
N ALA A 326 -25.24 32.92 -14.30
CA ALA A 326 -25.78 33.60 -13.12
C ALA A 326 -26.80 32.90 -12.18
N ALA A 327 -26.34 32.87 -10.92
CA ALA A 327 -27.01 32.53 -9.69
C ALA A 327 -28.07 33.55 -9.27
N ALA A 328 -29.01 33.10 -8.42
CA ALA A 328 -29.28 33.64 -7.08
C ALA A 328 -30.74 33.39 -6.65
N ALA A 329 -30.94 32.67 -5.56
CA ALA A 329 -32.00 32.93 -4.59
C ALA A 329 -31.68 32.20 -3.28
N ALA A 330 -31.55 32.97 -2.20
CA ALA A 330 -31.25 32.49 -0.87
C ALA A 330 -32.46 32.66 0.07
N ARG A 331 -32.43 31.87 1.15
CA ARG A 331 -33.12 31.99 2.46
C ARG A 331 -34.49 31.28 2.54
N GLN A 332 -34.75 30.40 3.51
CA GLN A 332 -34.87 30.64 4.96
C GLN A 332 -35.15 29.31 5.69
N GLN A 333 -35.08 29.34 7.03
CA GLN A 333 -35.32 28.28 8.04
C GLN A 333 -34.05 27.48 8.38
N GLY A 334 -33.58 27.35 9.61
CA GLY A 334 -34.02 27.79 10.93
C GLY A 334 -32.94 27.29 11.91
N ALA A 335 -32.46 28.17 12.80
CA ALA A 335 -31.30 27.90 13.64
C ALA A 335 -31.64 27.00 14.85
N GLN A 336 -30.88 25.92 15.02
CA GLN A 336 -30.57 25.28 16.31
C GLN A 336 -29.04 25.24 16.48
N PRO A 337 -28.50 25.34 17.71
CA PRO A 337 -27.09 25.66 17.91
C PRO A 337 -26.22 24.40 17.89
N PRO A 338 -25.14 24.30 17.09
CA PRO A 338 -24.23 23.18 17.21
C PRO A 338 -23.07 23.56 18.13
N ARG A 339 -23.07 23.00 19.35
CA ARG A 339 -21.89 22.95 20.23
C ARG A 339 -20.90 21.84 19.85
N GLN A 340 -20.92 21.34 18.61
CA GLN A 340 -20.08 20.23 18.15
C GLN A 340 -19.48 20.40 16.74
N ALA A 341 -19.54 21.61 16.16
CA ALA A 341 -18.95 21.88 14.84
C ALA A 341 -17.42 22.13 14.87
N GLY A 342 -16.85 22.42 16.04
CA GLY A 342 -15.43 22.77 16.19
C GLY A 342 -14.44 21.60 16.14
N GLN A 343 -14.91 20.35 16.29
CA GLN A 343 -14.05 19.16 16.25
C GLN A 343 -14.11 18.40 14.91
N GLN A 344 -15.17 18.57 14.12
CA GLN A 344 -15.31 17.91 12.81
C GLN A 344 -14.66 18.69 11.65
N GLN A 345 -14.27 19.95 11.85
CA GLN A 345 -13.56 20.75 10.83
C GLN A 345 -12.02 20.60 10.84
N GLN A 346 -11.45 19.83 11.77
CA GLN A 346 -9.99 19.56 11.81
C GLN A 346 -9.55 18.20 11.24
N GLN A 347 -10.47 17.38 10.70
CA GLN A 347 -10.14 16.04 10.19
C GLN A 347 -10.36 15.86 8.67
N GLN A 348 -10.44 16.93 7.89
CA GLN A 348 -10.26 16.87 6.44
C GLN A 348 -8.81 17.26 6.12
N GLN A 349 -7.86 16.33 6.30
CA GLN A 349 -6.47 16.53 5.91
C GLN A 349 -6.37 16.64 4.38
N GLN A 350 -6.07 17.85 3.92
CA GLN A 350 -5.74 18.15 2.53
C GLN A 350 -4.46 17.40 2.13
N ALA A 351 -4.43 16.83 0.92
CA ALA A 351 -3.21 16.26 0.35
C ALA A 351 -2.10 17.31 0.32
N VAL A 352 -0.95 17.02 0.94
CA VAL A 352 0.16 17.99 1.07
C VAL A 352 1.07 17.95 -0.16
N LEU A 353 1.29 16.77 -0.75
CA LEU A 353 2.03 16.68 -2.00
C LEU A 353 1.11 16.95 -3.19
N THR A 354 1.56 17.81 -4.11
CA THR A 354 0.91 17.98 -5.41
C THR A 354 1.04 16.70 -6.25
N PRO A 355 0.16 16.48 -7.26
CA PRO A 355 0.31 15.35 -8.19
C PRO A 355 1.71 15.25 -8.81
N ALA A 356 2.30 16.38 -9.20
CA ALA A 356 3.65 16.43 -9.76
C ALA A 356 4.72 15.99 -8.75
N GLN A 357 4.59 16.38 -7.48
CA GLN A 357 5.52 15.97 -6.43
C GLN A 357 5.40 14.47 -6.11
N ARG A 358 4.18 13.91 -6.12
CA ARG A 358 3.98 12.46 -5.97
C ARG A 358 4.60 11.68 -7.12
N GLN A 359 4.40 12.15 -8.35
CA GLN A 359 5.01 11.54 -9.53
C GLN A 359 6.54 11.61 -9.47
N GLN A 360 7.10 12.79 -9.12
CA GLN A 360 8.54 12.96 -8.97
C GLN A 360 9.11 12.02 -7.90
N TYR A 361 8.45 11.91 -6.74
CA TYR A 361 8.88 11.00 -5.69
C TYR A 361 8.88 9.55 -6.16
N SER A 362 7.82 9.10 -6.83
CA SER A 362 7.73 7.73 -7.37
C SER A 362 8.82 7.44 -8.40
N GLU A 363 8.97 8.31 -9.40
CA GLU A 363 9.87 8.09 -10.53
C GLU A 363 11.35 8.30 -10.19
N GLN A 364 11.63 9.35 -9.39
CA GLN A 364 12.98 9.85 -9.12
C GLN A 364 13.47 9.55 -7.71
N GLY A 365 12.59 9.09 -6.82
CA GLY A 365 12.89 8.71 -5.44
C GLY A 365 12.96 9.89 -4.45
N PHE A 366 12.75 11.13 -4.91
CA PHE A 366 12.64 12.31 -4.06
C PHE A 366 11.67 13.35 -4.60
N THR A 367 11.22 14.25 -3.73
CA THR A 367 10.57 15.50 -4.10
C THR A 367 10.89 16.62 -3.11
N GLY A 368 10.72 17.86 -3.54
CA GLY A 368 10.98 19.05 -2.75
C GLY A 368 11.25 20.28 -3.64
N PRO A 369 11.16 21.51 -3.08
CA PRO A 369 10.77 21.83 -1.71
C PRO A 369 9.28 21.56 -1.43
N VAL A 370 8.98 21.06 -0.24
CA VAL A 370 7.62 20.99 0.33
C VAL A 370 7.58 21.92 1.55
N THR A 371 6.63 22.85 1.59
CA THR A 371 6.50 23.76 2.74
C THR A 371 5.75 23.03 3.85
N ILE A 372 6.40 22.85 5.00
CA ILE A 372 5.86 22.13 6.16
C ILE A 372 5.53 23.09 7.29
N LEU A 373 6.47 23.98 7.59
CA LEU A 373 6.35 25.00 8.62
C LEU A 373 6.40 26.38 7.99
N SER A 374 5.77 27.34 8.65
CA SER A 374 6.04 28.76 8.43
C SER A 374 7.48 29.12 8.83
N PRO A 375 8.04 30.23 8.29
CA PRO A 375 9.34 30.73 8.72
C PRO A 375 9.42 30.99 10.24
N GLU A 376 8.31 31.41 10.86
CA GLU A 376 8.21 31.66 12.29
C GLU A 376 8.31 30.36 13.10
N GLU A 377 7.53 29.34 12.75
CA GLU A 377 7.59 28.01 13.39
C GLU A 377 8.99 27.38 13.22
N ALA A 378 9.60 27.52 12.05
CA ALA A 378 10.96 27.05 11.81
C ALA A 378 11.99 27.79 12.69
N ALA A 379 11.81 29.10 12.89
CA ALA A 379 12.65 29.90 13.77
C ALA A 379 12.48 29.54 15.26
N GLU A 380 11.26 29.24 15.70
CA GLU A 380 10.98 28.77 17.06
C GLU A 380 11.64 27.42 17.34
N LEU A 381 11.51 26.47 16.42
CA LEU A 381 12.15 25.15 16.52
C LEU A 381 13.67 25.26 16.46
N ARG A 382 14.22 26.17 15.63
CA ARG A 382 15.65 26.49 15.64
C ARG A 382 16.12 26.97 17.02
N GLN A 383 15.41 27.90 17.66
CA GLN A 383 15.77 28.40 18.99
C GLN A 383 15.75 27.29 20.05
N GLN A 384 14.89 26.29 19.91
CA GLN A 384 14.90 25.12 20.79
C GLN A 384 16.16 24.27 20.60
N PHE A 385 16.60 24.04 19.36
CA PHE A 385 17.86 23.34 19.11
C PHE A 385 19.09 24.13 19.60
N GLU A 386 19.08 25.46 19.49
CA GLU A 386 20.14 26.32 20.05
C GLU A 386 20.18 26.24 21.60
N ARG A 387 19.01 26.19 22.27
CA ARG A 387 18.94 25.94 23.72
C ARG A 387 19.43 24.54 24.11
N TYR A 388 19.03 23.53 23.34
CA TYR A 388 19.46 22.15 23.53
C TYR A 388 20.98 22.03 23.38
N GLU A 389 21.56 22.63 22.34
CA GLU A 389 23.01 22.70 22.12
C GLU A 389 23.73 23.39 23.29
N ALA A 390 23.23 24.54 23.76
CA ALA A 390 23.81 25.23 24.90
C ALA A 390 23.79 24.37 26.17
N ARG A 391 22.70 23.62 26.40
CA ARG A 391 22.56 22.69 27.54
C ARG A 391 23.55 21.53 27.47
N LEU A 392 23.94 21.11 26.27
CA LEU A 392 24.96 20.08 26.04
C LEU A 392 26.41 20.61 26.05
N GLY A 393 26.62 21.89 26.38
CA GLY A 393 27.96 22.49 26.42
C GLY A 393 28.43 23.08 25.09
N GLY A 394 27.50 23.39 24.17
CA GLY A 394 27.76 24.15 22.96
C GLY A 394 27.94 23.33 21.69
N LYS A 395 27.77 21.99 21.74
CA LYS A 395 27.76 21.12 20.55
C LYS A 395 26.76 19.98 20.73
N ILE A 396 26.07 19.60 19.65
CA ILE A 396 25.23 18.40 19.58
C ILE A 396 26.01 17.29 18.87
N THR A 397 26.54 16.33 19.62
CA THR A 397 27.39 15.25 19.09
C THR A 397 27.03 13.88 19.67
N GLY A 398 27.43 12.81 18.99
CA GLY A 398 27.17 11.44 19.44
C GLY A 398 25.67 11.13 19.51
N ASP A 399 25.24 10.43 20.56
CA ASP A 399 23.85 10.00 20.77
C ASP A 399 22.85 11.14 20.83
N TRP A 400 23.28 12.29 21.31
CA TRP A 400 22.44 13.48 21.44
C TRP A 400 21.93 14.02 20.10
N ARG A 401 22.50 13.54 18.99
CA ARG A 401 22.06 13.87 17.64
C ARG A 401 20.88 13.03 17.16
N PHE A 402 20.71 11.83 17.72
CA PHE A 402 19.79 10.79 17.24
C PHE A 402 18.57 10.66 18.15
N LYS A 403 17.45 10.20 17.59
CA LYS A 403 16.14 10.05 18.26
C LYS A 403 15.79 11.24 19.18
N SER A 404 16.13 12.46 18.75
CA SER A 404 15.87 13.71 19.47
C SER A 404 14.39 13.96 19.80
N HIS A 405 13.45 13.34 19.06
CA HIS A 405 12.02 13.33 19.40
C HIS A 405 11.71 12.70 20.76
N LEU A 406 12.57 11.80 21.26
CA LEU A 406 12.41 11.22 22.59
C LEU A 406 12.91 12.13 23.71
N LEU A 407 13.70 13.16 23.37
CA LEU A 407 14.31 14.07 24.35
C LEU A 407 13.62 15.44 24.40
N LEU A 408 13.05 15.88 23.28
CA LEU A 408 12.54 17.23 23.09
C LEU A 408 11.04 17.19 22.77
N PRO A 409 10.14 17.69 23.65
CA PRO A 409 8.70 17.69 23.42
C PRO A 409 8.28 18.33 22.08
N ALA A 410 8.96 19.39 21.67
CA ALA A 410 8.64 20.02 20.39
C ALA A 410 9.06 19.20 19.16
N VAL A 411 10.09 18.35 19.27
CA VAL A 411 10.42 17.40 18.20
C VAL A 411 9.46 16.22 18.22
N TRP A 412 8.99 15.81 19.41
CA TRP A 412 7.88 14.86 19.54
C TRP A 412 6.62 15.37 18.83
N ASP A 413 6.22 16.61 19.07
CA ASP A 413 5.08 17.23 18.39
C ASP A 413 5.31 17.32 16.87
N LEU A 414 6.54 17.64 16.45
CA LEU A 414 6.92 17.72 15.05
C LEU A 414 6.81 16.37 14.32
N VAL A 415 7.21 15.25 14.94
CA VAL A 415 7.06 13.94 14.28
C VAL A 415 5.59 13.51 14.13
N HIS A 416 4.68 14.17 14.84
CA HIS A 416 3.23 14.02 14.70
C HIS A 416 2.58 15.13 13.84
N HIS A 417 3.38 16.00 13.23
CA HIS A 417 2.86 17.18 12.53
C HIS A 417 1.98 16.77 11.32
N PRO A 418 0.72 17.24 11.23
CA PRO A 418 -0.22 16.79 10.20
C PRO A 418 0.29 16.96 8.77
N ALA A 419 1.00 18.07 8.49
CA ALA A 419 1.53 18.30 7.15
C ALA A 419 2.65 17.30 6.77
N ILE A 420 3.45 16.86 7.76
CA ILE A 420 4.50 15.87 7.52
C ILE A 420 3.85 14.50 7.30
N LEU A 421 2.93 14.10 8.18
CA LEU A 421 2.25 12.80 8.09
C LEU A 421 1.46 12.66 6.78
N ALA A 422 0.79 13.72 6.33
CA ALA A 422 0.09 13.71 5.04
C ALA A 422 1.08 13.58 3.86
N ALA A 423 2.22 14.30 3.88
CA ALA A 423 3.22 14.20 2.83
C ALA A 423 3.89 12.81 2.79
N VAL A 424 4.19 12.23 3.95
CA VAL A 424 4.74 10.88 4.09
C VAL A 424 3.73 9.82 3.65
N SER A 425 2.46 9.96 4.04
CA SER A 425 1.38 9.08 3.60
C SER A 425 1.31 9.05 2.08
N ASP A 426 1.31 10.21 1.43
CA ASP A 426 1.27 10.32 -0.03
C ASP A 426 2.53 9.73 -0.70
N ALA A 427 3.71 9.91 -0.10
CA ALA A 427 4.96 9.31 -0.58
C ALA A 427 4.99 7.78 -0.47
N LEU A 428 4.32 7.22 0.56
CA LEU A 428 4.14 5.78 0.78
C LEU A 428 2.83 5.24 0.18
N GLY A 429 2.39 5.78 -0.95
CA GLY A 429 1.22 5.25 -1.67
C GLY A 429 -0.10 5.33 -0.92
N GLY A 430 -0.23 6.27 0.02
CA GLY A 430 -1.43 6.43 0.84
C GLY A 430 -1.42 5.63 2.15
N CYS A 431 -0.28 5.12 2.62
CA CYS A 431 -0.17 4.41 3.90
C CYS A 431 -0.66 5.27 5.09
N ARG A 432 -1.45 4.69 6.00
CA ARG A 432 -2.01 5.36 7.19
C ARG A 432 -1.42 4.92 8.52
N ASN A 433 -0.78 3.75 8.54
CA ASN A 433 -0.12 3.22 9.71
C ASN A 433 1.36 3.60 9.61
N LEU A 434 1.70 4.74 10.20
CA LEU A 434 3.02 5.34 10.07
C LEU A 434 3.75 5.25 11.41
N LEU A 435 5.01 4.85 11.31
CA LEU A 435 5.95 4.79 12.41
C LEU A 435 7.05 5.83 12.17
N CYS A 436 7.45 6.56 13.20
CA CYS A 436 8.71 7.32 13.21
C CYS A 436 9.80 6.41 13.76
N TRP A 437 10.79 6.12 12.91
CA TRP A 437 11.91 5.24 13.24
C TRP A 437 13.07 6.01 13.89
N SER A 438 13.46 7.16 13.33
CA SER A 438 14.51 8.00 13.92
C SER A 438 14.35 9.48 13.57
N THR A 439 14.93 10.33 14.41
CA THR A 439 15.21 11.73 14.10
C THR A 439 16.69 12.05 14.28
N ASP A 440 17.29 12.70 13.29
CA ASP A 440 18.71 12.98 13.27
C ASP A 440 18.97 14.46 12.99
N ILE A 441 19.70 15.12 13.90
CA ILE A 441 20.06 16.54 13.76
C ILE A 441 21.31 16.63 12.86
N PHE A 442 21.29 17.54 11.88
CA PHE A 442 22.43 17.83 11.02
C PHE A 442 22.73 19.33 11.05
N LYS A 443 23.82 19.68 11.73
CA LYS A 443 24.33 21.05 11.81
C LYS A 443 25.68 21.15 11.11
N LYS A 444 25.88 22.18 10.29
CA LYS A 444 27.18 22.56 9.72
C LYS A 444 27.43 24.04 9.99
N GLU A 445 28.54 24.34 10.64
CA GLU A 445 28.97 25.72 10.85
C GLU A 445 29.73 26.26 9.63
N PRO A 446 29.83 27.59 9.45
CA PRO A 446 30.65 28.16 8.38
C PRO A 446 32.10 27.66 8.46
N GLY A 447 32.61 27.15 7.34
CA GLY A 447 33.96 26.57 7.25
C GLY A 447 34.07 25.13 7.78
N ASP A 448 32.96 24.50 8.17
CA ASP A 448 32.94 23.08 8.52
C ASP A 448 33.26 22.22 7.30
N GLY A 449 34.39 21.52 7.35
CA GLY A 449 34.85 20.59 6.32
C GLY A 449 34.06 19.29 6.26
N GLY A 450 33.13 19.06 7.20
CA GLY A 450 32.27 17.90 7.28
C GLY A 450 31.40 17.71 6.03
N PHE A 451 31.45 16.53 5.42
CA PHE A 451 30.64 16.16 4.25
C PHE A 451 29.95 14.81 4.47
N THR A 452 28.90 14.51 3.71
CA THR A 452 28.40 13.13 3.57
C THR A 452 28.67 12.67 2.16
N GLY A 453 29.37 11.54 2.03
CA GLY A 453 29.63 10.91 0.73
C GLY A 453 28.33 10.46 0.05
N TRP A 454 28.42 10.07 -1.23
CA TRP A 454 27.30 9.42 -1.91
C TRP A 454 26.92 8.14 -1.18
N HIS A 455 25.71 8.05 -0.64
CA HIS A 455 25.25 6.88 0.11
C HIS A 455 23.75 6.69 -0.03
N GLN A 456 23.29 5.48 0.27
CA GLN A 456 21.88 5.14 0.53
C GLN A 456 21.74 4.89 2.04
N ASP A 457 20.64 5.37 2.62
CA ASP A 457 20.37 5.20 4.04
C ASP A 457 20.10 3.73 4.42
N SER A 458 19.58 2.95 3.48
CA SER A 458 19.18 1.54 3.66
C SER A 458 20.34 0.59 3.96
N THR A 459 21.55 0.94 3.52
CA THR A 459 22.69 0.01 3.38
C THR A 459 23.04 -0.79 4.64
N TYR A 460 22.85 -0.20 5.83
CA TYR A 460 23.27 -0.82 7.10
C TYR A 460 22.17 -0.88 8.14
N VAL A 461 20.90 -0.65 7.76
CA VAL A 461 19.81 -0.51 8.73
C VAL A 461 18.82 -1.66 8.73
N GLY A 462 18.87 -2.56 7.75
CA GLY A 462 18.11 -3.83 7.80
C GLY A 462 16.58 -3.70 7.70
N LEU A 463 16.06 -2.57 7.24
CA LEU A 463 14.62 -2.33 7.10
C LEU A 463 14.10 -2.93 5.80
N ASP A 464 13.17 -3.89 5.90
CA ASP A 464 12.59 -4.62 4.76
C ASP A 464 11.07 -4.83 4.94
N PRO A 465 10.22 -4.56 3.91
CA PRO A 465 10.56 -3.86 2.67
C PRO A 465 11.06 -2.43 2.92
N PRO A 466 11.78 -1.80 1.98
CA PRO A 466 12.36 -0.46 2.15
C PRO A 466 11.32 0.67 2.02
N ASP A 467 10.09 0.45 2.51
CA ASP A 467 8.97 1.41 2.50
C ASP A 467 9.17 2.48 3.60
N VAL A 468 10.27 3.23 3.45
CA VAL A 468 10.79 4.20 4.41
C VAL A 468 11.10 5.52 3.70
N VAL A 469 10.64 6.62 4.28
CA VAL A 469 10.79 7.98 3.76
C VAL A 469 11.57 8.83 4.76
N THR A 470 12.63 9.48 4.29
CA THR A 470 13.31 10.52 5.04
C THR A 470 12.74 11.88 4.67
N VAL A 471 12.20 12.59 5.65
CA VAL A 471 11.82 14.00 5.58
C VAL A 471 13.00 14.82 6.09
N TRP A 472 13.68 15.58 5.23
CA TRP A 472 14.77 16.47 5.64
C TRP A 472 14.25 17.90 5.71
N LEU A 473 13.96 18.38 6.93
CA LEU A 473 13.40 19.70 7.21
C LEU A 473 14.52 20.72 7.49
N ALA A 474 14.50 21.84 6.76
CA ALA A 474 15.43 22.94 6.94
C ALA A 474 14.95 23.91 8.04
N LEU A 475 15.82 24.22 9.02
CA LEU A 475 15.56 25.23 10.07
C LEU A 475 16.38 26.51 9.88
N THR A 476 17.40 26.44 9.02
CA THR A 476 18.08 27.60 8.42
C THR A 476 18.14 27.39 6.90
N PRO A 477 18.41 28.44 6.10
CA PRO A 477 18.54 28.28 4.65
C PRO A 477 19.56 27.20 4.31
N ALA A 478 19.20 26.26 3.43
CA ALA A 478 20.10 25.24 2.91
C ALA A 478 20.34 25.48 1.41
N ASN A 479 21.58 25.74 1.03
CA ASN A 479 21.99 26.03 -0.34
C ASN A 479 23.35 25.37 -0.65
N THR A 480 23.81 25.48 -1.89
CA THR A 480 25.08 24.86 -2.31
C THR A 480 26.29 25.34 -1.50
N ALA A 481 26.31 26.59 -1.02
CA ALA A 481 27.43 27.16 -0.28
C ALA A 481 27.55 26.63 1.16
N ASN A 482 26.44 26.24 1.79
CA ASN A 482 26.44 25.65 3.14
C ASN A 482 26.09 24.16 3.18
N GLY A 483 26.22 23.49 2.02
CA GLY A 483 26.18 22.05 1.92
C GLY A 483 24.79 21.44 1.77
N ALA A 484 23.85 22.04 1.02
CA ALA A 484 22.56 21.45 0.67
C ALA A 484 22.65 19.99 0.19
N LEU A 485 21.53 19.26 0.27
CA LEU A 485 21.47 17.87 -0.21
C LEU A 485 21.49 17.85 -1.75
N HIS A 486 22.23 16.88 -2.27
CA HIS A 486 22.22 16.49 -3.68
C HIS A 486 21.70 15.06 -3.79
N PHE A 487 20.81 14.83 -4.75
CA PHE A 487 20.20 13.53 -5.01
C PHE A 487 20.60 12.99 -6.38
N LEU A 488 20.72 11.68 -6.51
CA LEU A 488 20.85 11.02 -7.81
C LEU A 488 19.48 10.47 -8.23
N PRO A 489 18.75 11.13 -9.15
CA PRO A 489 17.39 10.74 -9.50
C PRO A 489 17.31 9.28 -9.99
N GLY A 490 16.31 8.54 -9.51
CA GLY A 490 16.03 7.16 -9.91
C GLY A 490 16.93 6.09 -9.27
N SER A 491 17.92 6.48 -8.47
CA SER A 491 18.85 5.54 -7.83
C SER A 491 18.22 4.69 -6.73
N HIS A 492 17.01 5.05 -6.25
CA HIS A 492 16.25 4.29 -5.25
C HIS A 492 15.75 2.93 -5.74
N ARG A 493 15.74 2.68 -7.05
CA ARG A 493 15.20 1.45 -7.65
C ARG A 493 16.07 0.21 -7.41
N ARG A 494 17.31 0.38 -6.91
CA ARG A 494 18.21 -0.73 -6.58
C ARG A 494 19.19 -0.33 -5.47
N GLN A 495 19.64 -1.30 -4.69
CA GLN A 495 20.76 -1.10 -3.76
C GLN A 495 22.07 -1.00 -4.57
N LEU A 496 22.84 0.05 -4.32
CA LEU A 496 24.14 0.30 -4.95
C LEU A 496 25.27 -0.25 -4.06
N PRO A 497 26.36 -0.78 -4.64
CA PRO A 497 27.50 -1.25 -3.86
C PRO A 497 28.16 -0.11 -3.07
N HIS A 498 28.23 -0.26 -1.76
CA HIS A 498 28.90 0.68 -0.87
C HIS A 498 30.29 0.15 -0.49
N VAL A 499 31.21 1.07 -0.23
CA VAL A 499 32.49 0.77 0.42
C VAL A 499 32.66 1.64 1.65
N ASP A 500 33.17 1.04 2.72
CA ASP A 500 33.50 1.76 3.94
C ASP A 500 34.90 2.38 3.79
N THR A 501 35.02 3.68 4.04
CA THR A 501 36.30 4.40 3.89
C THR A 501 36.82 4.98 5.19
N PHE A 502 35.95 5.16 6.19
CA PHE A 502 36.28 5.84 7.46
C PHE A 502 37.00 7.19 7.25
N ALA A 503 36.75 7.86 6.12
CA ALA A 503 37.44 9.07 5.73
C ALA A 503 37.22 10.20 6.74
N SER A 504 38.30 10.91 7.08
CA SER A 504 38.22 12.07 7.96
C SER A 504 37.31 13.15 7.35
N GLY A 505 36.41 13.69 8.18
CA GLY A 505 35.42 14.67 7.75
C GLY A 505 34.17 14.08 7.10
N ASN A 506 34.07 12.76 6.86
CA ASN A 506 32.79 12.17 6.48
C ASN A 506 31.91 12.01 7.73
N LEU A 507 30.72 12.62 7.72
CA LEU A 507 29.78 12.61 8.84
C LEU A 507 29.01 11.28 8.96
N LEU A 508 29.19 10.37 8.01
CA LEU A 508 28.62 9.03 8.06
C LEU A 508 29.49 8.09 8.92
N LEU A 509 28.85 7.24 9.72
CA LEU A 509 29.52 6.39 10.72
C LEU A 509 30.67 5.56 10.17
N LYS A 510 30.52 4.98 8.96
CA LYS A 510 31.55 4.15 8.32
C LYS A 510 32.33 4.90 7.24
N GLY A 511 32.10 6.20 7.12
CA GLY A 511 32.54 6.99 5.97
C GLY A 511 32.11 6.38 4.66
N GLN A 512 30.96 5.70 4.62
CA GLN A 512 30.56 4.92 3.45
C GLN A 512 30.37 5.81 2.23
N THR A 513 30.68 5.26 1.07
CA THR A 513 30.50 5.92 -0.22
C THR A 513 30.11 4.92 -1.30
N ILE A 514 29.54 5.39 -2.39
CA ILE A 514 29.25 4.61 -3.59
C ILE A 514 30.31 4.95 -4.66
N PRO A 515 31.30 4.07 -4.91
CA PRO A 515 32.38 4.34 -5.85
C PRO A 515 31.90 4.65 -7.28
N GLU A 516 30.81 4.00 -7.69
CA GLU A 516 30.18 4.20 -9.01
C GLU A 516 29.73 5.65 -9.25
N LEU A 517 29.47 6.41 -8.18
CA LEU A 517 29.01 7.80 -8.26
C LEU A 517 30.13 8.82 -8.08
N ARG A 518 31.39 8.37 -8.16
CA ARG A 518 32.54 9.27 -8.05
C ARG A 518 32.54 10.26 -9.23
N GLY A 519 32.47 11.54 -8.90
CA GLY A 519 32.43 12.63 -9.89
C GLY A 519 31.02 13.07 -10.26
N GLU A 520 29.99 12.34 -9.84
CA GLU A 520 28.60 12.73 -10.04
C GLU A 520 28.23 13.93 -9.15
N GLU A 521 27.58 14.92 -9.75
CA GLU A 521 27.16 16.12 -9.03
C GLU A 521 25.81 15.94 -8.31
N GLY A 522 24.86 15.26 -8.97
CA GLY A 522 23.49 15.13 -8.50
C GLY A 522 22.67 16.42 -8.59
N VAL A 523 21.37 16.29 -8.39
CA VAL A 523 20.42 17.41 -8.36
C VAL A 523 20.44 18.05 -6.98
N CYS A 524 20.92 19.30 -6.89
CA CYS A 524 20.85 20.09 -5.68
C CYS A 524 19.40 20.53 -5.40
N THR A 525 18.93 20.34 -4.17
CA THR A 525 17.60 20.79 -3.76
C THR A 525 17.72 21.80 -2.62
N PRO A 526 17.86 23.12 -2.93
CA PRO A 526 17.95 24.15 -1.90
C PRO A 526 16.61 24.36 -1.20
N LEU A 527 16.66 24.72 0.08
CA LEU A 527 15.49 24.88 0.94
C LEU A 527 15.56 26.20 1.73
N GLN A 528 14.41 26.83 1.90
CA GLN A 528 14.22 27.89 2.90
C GLN A 528 13.81 27.28 4.25
N PRO A 529 13.99 28.01 5.38
CA PRO A 529 13.49 27.57 6.68
C PRO A 529 12.00 27.18 6.61
N GLY A 530 11.66 26.03 7.19
CA GLY A 530 10.32 25.45 7.19
C GLY A 530 9.98 24.60 5.97
N GLN A 531 10.86 24.57 4.96
CA GLN A 531 10.72 23.67 3.82
C GLN A 531 11.47 22.36 4.05
N ALA A 532 10.99 21.30 3.42
CA ALA A 532 11.60 19.98 3.47
C ALA A 532 11.79 19.35 2.09
N THR A 533 12.73 18.42 2.00
CA THR A 533 12.70 17.37 0.97
C THR A 533 12.14 16.09 1.55
N LEU A 534 11.53 15.27 0.70
CA LEU A 534 11.19 13.88 0.99
C LEU A 534 12.00 13.01 0.05
N HIS A 535 12.66 11.97 0.58
CA HIS A 535 13.38 11.01 -0.25
C HIS A 535 13.26 9.59 0.29
N HIS A 536 13.25 8.64 -0.62
CA HIS A 536 13.24 7.22 -0.34
C HIS A 536 14.55 6.80 0.35
N ILE A 537 14.49 5.85 1.29
CA ILE A 537 15.66 5.39 2.04
C ILE A 537 16.78 4.81 1.15
N MET A 538 16.40 4.25 0.00
CA MET A 538 17.34 3.76 -1.00
C MET A 538 17.82 4.85 -1.98
N LEU A 539 17.41 6.11 -1.86
CA LEU A 539 17.89 7.12 -2.80
C LEU A 539 19.33 7.50 -2.48
N ALA A 540 20.22 7.37 -3.47
CA ALA A 540 21.59 7.83 -3.32
C ALA A 540 21.62 9.35 -3.19
N HIS A 541 22.28 9.83 -2.14
CA HIS A 541 22.38 11.27 -1.84
C HIS A 541 23.69 11.62 -1.16
N ARG A 542 24.04 12.92 -1.19
CA ARG A 542 25.26 13.48 -0.60
C ARG A 542 25.04 14.91 -0.08
N SER A 543 25.99 15.41 0.71
CA SER A 543 26.03 16.78 1.21
C SER A 543 27.48 17.27 1.27
N GLY A 544 27.80 18.30 0.49
CA GLY A 544 29.13 18.93 0.50
C GLY A 544 29.44 19.70 1.79
N PRO A 545 30.71 20.10 2.00
CA PRO A 545 31.13 20.92 3.15
C PRO A 545 30.48 22.31 3.13
N ALA A 546 30.56 23.02 4.27
CA ALA A 546 30.11 24.41 4.36
C ALA A 546 31.28 25.37 4.08
N ALA A 547 31.09 26.32 3.16
CA ALA A 547 32.11 27.32 2.85
C ALA A 547 32.38 28.25 4.06
N PRO A 548 33.60 28.78 4.23
CA PRO A 548 33.93 29.68 5.34
C PRO A 548 33.07 30.96 5.43
N ASP A 549 32.60 31.47 4.30
CA ASP A 549 31.75 32.67 4.18
C ASP A 549 30.24 32.36 4.16
N SER A 550 29.88 31.09 4.38
CA SER A 550 28.48 30.65 4.38
C SER A 550 27.77 30.94 5.72
N GLN A 551 26.47 30.67 5.77
CA GLN A 551 25.68 30.70 7.01
C GLN A 551 25.57 29.30 7.60
N THR A 552 25.42 29.20 8.93
CA THR A 552 25.13 27.95 9.63
C THR A 552 23.93 27.23 9.01
N ARG A 553 24.12 25.96 8.66
CA ARG A 553 23.07 25.09 8.14
C ARG A 553 22.58 24.18 9.28
N LEU A 554 21.30 24.25 9.61
CA LEU A 554 20.66 23.38 10.58
C LEU A 554 19.45 22.71 9.91
N GLY A 555 19.46 21.38 9.88
CA GLY A 555 18.34 20.58 9.41
C GLY A 555 18.09 19.37 10.30
N LEU A 556 16.86 18.87 10.23
CA LEU A 556 16.41 17.68 10.94
C LEU A 556 15.97 16.65 9.91
N ALA A 557 16.58 15.47 9.92
CA ALA A 557 16.08 14.32 9.19
C ALA A 557 15.10 13.55 10.08
N ILE A 558 13.90 13.27 9.59
CA ILE A 558 12.90 12.44 10.26
C ILE A 558 12.61 11.25 9.36
N ARG A 559 12.83 10.04 9.86
CA ARG A 559 12.66 8.80 9.09
C ARG A 559 11.35 8.16 9.48
N TYR A 560 10.42 8.11 8.54
CA TYR A 560 9.13 7.45 8.70
C TYR A 560 9.08 6.16 7.91
N MET A 561 8.36 5.16 8.41
CA MET A 561 8.14 3.91 7.71
C MET A 561 6.68 3.46 7.82
N ALA A 562 6.24 2.64 6.89
CA ALA A 562 4.98 1.93 7.02
C ALA A 562 5.07 0.90 8.17
N ALA A 563 3.96 0.64 8.86
CA ALA A 563 3.96 -0.25 10.02
C ALA A 563 4.34 -1.71 9.72
N HIS A 564 4.22 -2.15 8.46
CA HIS A 564 4.61 -3.50 8.02
C HIS A 564 6.11 -3.68 7.77
N VAL A 565 6.90 -2.61 7.83
CA VAL A 565 8.37 -2.70 7.67
C VAL A 565 8.94 -3.47 8.86
N GLN A 566 9.85 -4.40 8.58
CA GLN A 566 10.52 -5.23 9.58
C GLN A 566 11.99 -4.86 9.70
N GLN A 567 12.55 -5.06 10.90
CA GLN A 567 13.98 -4.93 11.15
C GLN A 567 14.63 -6.32 11.15
N SER A 568 15.52 -6.55 10.18
CA SER A 568 16.21 -7.83 10.01
C SER A 568 17.51 -7.97 10.82
N LEU A 569 18.06 -6.85 11.33
CA LEU A 569 19.39 -6.85 11.97
C LEU A 569 19.37 -6.80 13.51
N ASP A 570 18.45 -6.03 14.11
CA ASP A 570 18.29 -6.00 15.57
C ASP A 570 16.81 -6.19 15.97
N PRO A 571 16.45 -7.34 16.57
CA PRO A 571 15.07 -7.61 16.98
C PRO A 571 14.61 -6.77 18.19
N ARG A 572 15.47 -5.90 18.74
CA ARG A 572 15.18 -5.07 19.92
C ARG A 572 14.88 -3.62 19.55
N ASP A 573 14.87 -3.27 18.27
CA ASP A 573 14.63 -1.91 17.79
C ASP A 573 13.28 -1.33 18.29
N SER A 574 13.19 -0.01 18.35
CA SER A 574 12.04 0.71 18.90
C SER A 574 11.60 1.87 18.02
N VAL A 575 10.30 2.17 18.06
CA VAL A 575 9.64 3.11 17.14
C VAL A 575 8.59 3.93 17.86
N THR A 576 8.28 5.10 17.34
CA THR A 576 7.13 5.90 17.76
C THR A 576 5.98 5.69 16.77
N VAL A 577 4.80 5.28 17.24
CA VAL A 577 3.58 5.22 16.41
C VAL A 577 3.06 6.65 16.23
N VAL A 578 3.14 7.18 15.02
CA VAL A 578 2.79 8.59 14.73
C VAL A 578 1.46 8.75 13.99
N ALA A 579 0.97 7.69 13.33
CA ALA A 579 -0.36 7.65 12.72
C ALA A 579 -0.92 6.22 12.66
N GLY A 580 -2.25 6.10 12.74
CA GLY A 580 -2.93 4.82 12.58
C GLY A 580 -2.69 3.86 13.75
N ARG A 581 -2.51 2.58 13.44
CA ARG A 581 -2.23 1.51 14.43
C ARG A 581 -1.08 0.64 13.93
N ASP A 582 -0.22 0.23 14.85
CA ASP A 582 0.71 -0.86 14.61
C ASP A 582 0.08 -2.17 15.11
N THR A 583 -0.24 -3.06 14.18
CA THR A 583 -0.78 -4.40 14.44
C THR A 583 0.23 -5.52 14.21
N PHE A 584 1.45 -5.18 13.78
CA PHE A 584 2.47 -6.13 13.40
C PHE A 584 3.33 -6.57 14.58
N GLY A 585 3.50 -5.67 15.56
CA GLY A 585 4.23 -5.98 16.79
C GLY A 585 5.73 -6.25 16.57
N HIS A 586 6.28 -5.76 15.46
CA HIS A 586 7.71 -5.92 15.12
C HIS A 586 8.63 -5.12 16.03
N TYR A 587 8.12 -4.04 16.64
CA TYR A 587 8.92 -3.10 17.42
C TYR A 587 8.32 -2.85 18.79
N ARG A 588 9.17 -2.44 19.73
CA ARG A 588 8.68 -1.82 20.96
C ARG A 588 8.28 -0.37 20.69
N HIS A 589 7.16 0.06 21.25
CA HIS A 589 6.68 1.43 21.10
C HIS A 589 7.32 2.36 22.12
N GLU A 590 7.69 3.54 21.64
CA GLU A 590 8.29 4.62 22.41
C GLU A 590 7.20 5.58 22.91
N ALA A 591 7.43 6.18 24.08
CA ALA A 591 6.56 7.22 24.64
C ALA A 591 7.21 8.60 24.54
N GLY A 592 6.38 9.63 24.46
CA GLY A 592 6.86 11.01 24.36
C GLY A 592 7.45 11.53 25.68
N PRO A 593 8.43 12.44 25.61
CA PRO A 593 8.98 13.08 26.80
C PRO A 593 7.92 13.95 27.48
N ALA A 594 7.79 13.84 28.81
CA ALA A 594 6.90 14.70 29.59
C ALA A 594 7.47 16.11 29.74
N ALA A 595 8.81 16.22 29.75
CA ALA A 595 9.53 17.48 29.70
C ALA A 595 10.88 17.30 29.00
N GLU A 596 11.51 18.41 28.62
CA GLU A 596 12.81 18.38 27.95
C GLU A 596 13.87 17.63 28.77
N MET A 597 14.32 16.49 28.23
CA MET A 597 15.29 15.59 28.85
C MET A 597 14.91 15.18 30.29
N ASP A 598 13.63 14.88 30.53
CA ASP A 598 13.23 14.28 31.79
C ASP A 598 13.88 12.91 32.02
N ALA A 599 13.86 12.42 33.27
CA ALA A 599 14.60 11.20 33.63
C ALA A 599 14.10 9.95 32.86
N ALA A 600 12.80 9.85 32.58
CA ALA A 600 12.23 8.72 31.84
C ALA A 600 12.60 8.81 30.35
N ALA A 601 12.52 10.01 29.78
CA ALA A 601 12.96 10.30 28.41
C ALA A 601 14.44 9.95 28.19
N LEU A 602 15.31 10.31 29.14
CA LEU A 602 16.75 9.99 29.08
C LEU A 602 17.04 8.49 29.13
N GLU A 603 16.29 7.74 29.94
CA GLU A 603 16.43 6.29 30.03
C GLU A 603 15.97 5.61 28.74
N GLN A 604 14.78 5.98 28.25
CA GLN A 604 14.22 5.46 27.01
C GLN A 604 15.13 5.79 25.82
N HIS A 605 15.61 7.04 25.73
CA HIS A 605 16.54 7.47 24.68
C HIS A 605 17.83 6.65 24.72
N ARG A 606 18.45 6.48 25.90
CA ARG A 606 19.67 5.67 26.04
C ARG A 606 19.44 4.23 25.58
N SER A 607 18.34 3.62 25.97
CA SER A 607 17.96 2.28 25.50
C SER A 607 17.79 2.28 23.98
N ALA A 608 17.04 3.23 23.42
CA ALA A 608 16.73 3.30 22.00
C ALA A 608 18.00 3.47 21.14
N VAL A 609 18.92 4.36 21.50
CA VAL A 609 20.13 4.61 20.70
C VAL A 609 21.24 3.57 20.90
N GLN A 610 21.27 2.86 22.04
CA GLN A 610 22.16 1.71 22.23
C GLN A 610 21.73 0.48 21.41
N MET A 611 20.44 0.36 21.09
CA MET A 611 19.92 -0.78 20.33
C MET A 611 20.11 -0.66 18.82
N VAL A 612 20.26 0.55 18.29
CA VAL A 612 20.50 0.72 16.85
C VAL A 612 21.96 0.40 16.50
N TYR A 613 22.89 0.35 17.47
CA TYR A 613 24.33 0.18 17.21
C TYR A 613 25.04 -0.65 18.31
N PRO A 614 25.70 -1.79 17.99
CA PRO A 614 26.37 -2.64 18.97
C PRO A 614 27.48 -1.93 19.77
N ASP A 615 27.70 -2.39 21.00
CA ASP A 615 28.83 -1.97 21.85
C ASP A 615 30.18 -2.15 21.13
N GLY A 616 31.04 -1.12 21.17
CA GLY A 616 32.40 -1.16 20.64
C GLY A 616 32.72 -0.23 19.48
N PHE A 617 31.75 0.55 18.98
CA PHE A 617 32.01 1.62 18.03
C PHE A 617 32.47 2.90 18.74
N GLU A 618 33.75 3.27 18.58
CA GLU A 618 34.20 4.63 18.90
C GLU A 618 33.50 5.60 17.95
N ARG A 619 32.52 6.32 18.49
CA ARG A 619 31.85 7.42 17.79
C ARG A 619 32.87 8.51 17.59
N SER A 620 33.36 8.68 16.38
CA SER A 620 34.28 9.73 16.00
C SER A 620 33.60 11.10 16.18
N GLY A 621 33.63 11.62 17.40
CA GLY A 621 33.62 13.05 17.62
C GLY A 621 34.89 13.61 17.00
N GLY A 622 34.76 14.39 15.94
CA GLY A 622 35.84 15.24 15.48
C GLY A 622 36.37 16.03 16.68
N GLN A 623 37.68 15.92 16.90
CA GLN A 623 38.43 16.66 17.92
C GLN A 623 38.16 18.17 17.84
#